data_AF-B2KEQ7-F1
#
_entry.id   AF-B2KEQ7-F1
#
_cell.length_a   1.000
_cell.length_b   1.000
_cell.length_c   1.000
_cell.angle_alpha   90.00
_cell.angle_beta   90.00
_cell.angle_gamma   90.00
#
_symmetry.space_group_name_H-M   'P 1'
#
loop_
_entity.id
_entity.type
_entity.pdbx_description
1 polymer ?
#
loop_
_entity_poly.entity_id
_entity_poly.type
_entity_poly.pdbx_seq_one_letter_code
_entity_poly.pdbx_strand_id
1 'polypeptide(L)'
;MKKLIFILPIIFLGCATASTQSARERNEKCSEFEEVEVFQTFNDGGLAYVCERKSYDNCAMGMTVAVLKERGEDLWDSKRIKAPKGKCFAYDGVYKYISKDERGRTVPIVRLDYAYAPSSEKEALERVEDLRVHLYHECLDEANAEFINEKETNTNKCKCFADLTVEKLINIASMDNQTQDTVAKTFGKSFITEAEKACGKMPKNIKI
;
A
#
# COMPACT_ATOMS: atom_id res chain seq x y z
N MET A 1 -71.77 -30.86 24.30
CA MET A 1 -71.75 -29.38 24.28
C MET A 1 -70.51 -28.96 25.05
N LYS A 2 -69.48 -28.25 24.56
CA LYS A 2 -69.31 -27.34 23.43
C LYS A 2 -67.91 -27.55 22.84
N LYS A 3 -67.80 -27.38 21.52
CA LYS A 3 -66.54 -27.27 20.79
C LYS A 3 -65.86 -25.95 21.15
N LEU A 4 -64.57 -25.95 21.41
CA LEU A 4 -63.74 -24.74 21.41
C LEU A 4 -62.48 -25.05 20.60
N ILE A 5 -62.57 -24.69 19.32
CA ILE A 5 -61.46 -24.57 18.39
C ILE A 5 -60.71 -23.30 18.81
N PHE A 6 -59.45 -23.43 19.22
CA PHE A 6 -58.56 -22.27 19.34
C PHE A 6 -57.43 -22.41 18.33
N ILE A 7 -57.37 -21.40 17.48
CA ILE A 7 -56.47 -21.23 16.35
C ILE A 7 -55.07 -20.87 16.88
N LEU A 8 -54.06 -21.52 16.31
CA LEU A 8 -52.63 -21.25 16.48
C LEU A 8 -52.28 -19.77 16.28
N PRO A 9 -51.22 -19.28 16.95
CA PRO A 9 -50.22 -18.48 16.27
C PRO A 9 -48.97 -19.34 16.04
N ILE A 10 -48.68 -19.57 14.77
CA ILE A 10 -47.42 -20.11 14.27
C ILE A 10 -46.32 -19.17 14.74
N ILE A 11 -45.53 -19.60 15.71
CA ILE A 11 -44.29 -18.94 16.07
C ILE A 11 -43.32 -19.21 14.92
N PHE A 12 -43.21 -18.27 13.99
CA PHE A 12 -42.08 -18.19 13.08
C PHE A 12 -40.81 -17.95 13.93
N LEU A 13 -40.16 -19.04 14.34
CA LEU A 13 -38.73 -19.01 14.62
C LEU A 13 -38.03 -18.80 13.27
N GLY A 14 -38.02 -17.54 12.83
CA GLY A 14 -37.09 -17.08 11.81
C GLY A 14 -35.70 -17.21 12.41
N CYS A 15 -35.05 -18.34 12.15
CA CYS A 15 -33.61 -18.44 12.29
C CYS A 15 -33.03 -17.53 11.20
N ALA A 16 -32.89 -16.24 11.53
CA ALA A 16 -32.03 -15.36 10.77
C ALA A 16 -30.64 -15.97 10.94
N THR A 17 -30.18 -16.72 9.94
CA THR A 17 -28.77 -16.88 9.69
C THR A 17 -28.26 -15.45 9.49
N ALA A 18 -27.83 -14.81 10.57
CA ALA A 18 -26.92 -13.69 10.47
C ALA A 18 -25.75 -14.25 9.67
N SER A 19 -25.73 -13.97 8.38
CA SER A 19 -24.53 -14.11 7.59
C SER A 19 -23.52 -13.23 8.31
N THR A 20 -22.67 -13.83 9.13
CA THR A 20 -21.45 -13.21 9.58
C THR A 20 -20.66 -12.96 8.31
N GLN A 21 -20.89 -11.80 7.69
CA GLN A 21 -19.95 -11.20 6.78
C GLN A 21 -18.68 -11.15 7.59
N SER A 22 -17.75 -12.05 7.31
CA SER A 22 -16.41 -12.04 7.87
C SER A 22 -15.94 -10.59 7.79
N ALA A 23 -15.74 -9.96 8.95
CA ALA A 23 -15.20 -8.62 8.99
C ALA A 23 -13.85 -8.70 8.28
N ARG A 24 -13.75 -8.11 7.09
CA ARG A 24 -12.51 -8.12 6.32
C ARG A 24 -11.41 -7.59 7.23
N GLU A 25 -10.29 -8.32 7.30
CA GLU A 25 -9.16 -7.90 8.10
C GLU A 25 -8.71 -6.51 7.65
N ARG A 26 -8.68 -5.55 8.58
CA ARG A 26 -8.24 -4.18 8.33
C ARG A 26 -6.72 -4.15 8.33
N ASN A 27 -6.14 -3.42 7.38
CA ASN A 27 -4.71 -3.16 7.37
C ASN A 27 -4.33 -2.37 8.65
N GLU A 28 -3.52 -3.00 9.51
CA GLU A 28 -3.09 -2.46 10.80
C GLU A 28 -2.28 -1.16 10.67
N LYS A 29 -1.64 -0.94 9.51
CA LYS A 29 -0.85 0.27 9.23
C LYS A 29 -1.70 1.46 8.85
N CYS A 30 -2.99 1.28 8.54
CA CYS A 30 -3.86 2.38 8.14
C CYS A 30 -4.03 3.39 9.26
N SER A 31 -3.67 4.64 8.95
CA SER A 31 -3.96 5.80 9.78
C SER A 31 -5.47 6.07 9.88
N GLU A 32 -5.82 7.01 10.75
CA GLU A 32 -7.20 7.46 10.93
C GLU A 32 -7.58 8.65 10.04
N PHE A 33 -6.59 9.29 9.40
CA PHE A 33 -6.83 10.44 8.54
C PHE A 33 -7.04 10.01 7.09
N GLU A 34 -7.84 10.80 6.37
CA GLU A 34 -8.25 10.49 5.00
C GLU A 34 -7.75 11.51 3.99
N GLU A 35 -7.17 12.62 4.44
CA GLU A 35 -6.73 13.70 3.58
C GLU A 35 -5.48 14.37 4.15
N VAL A 36 -4.57 14.75 3.25
CA VAL A 36 -3.37 15.52 3.56
C VAL A 36 -3.20 16.66 2.56
N GLU A 37 -2.53 17.73 2.98
CA GLU A 37 -2.16 18.87 2.14
C GLU A 37 -0.64 19.03 2.10
N VAL A 38 -0.05 18.89 0.92
CA VAL A 38 1.40 19.00 0.70
C VAL A 38 1.84 20.45 0.92
N PHE A 39 2.94 20.68 1.62
CA PHE A 39 3.52 22.03 1.80
C PHE A 39 5.00 22.14 1.40
N GLN A 40 5.64 21.01 1.09
CA GLN A 40 7.00 20.99 0.56
C GLN A 40 7.24 19.69 -0.20
N THR A 41 7.68 19.78 -1.45
CA THR A 41 7.98 18.60 -2.30
C THR A 41 9.47 18.25 -2.33
N PHE A 42 9.77 16.98 -2.57
CA PHE A 42 11.09 16.44 -2.88
C PHE A 42 10.94 15.28 -3.89
N ASN A 43 12.05 14.74 -4.40
CA ASN A 43 12.04 13.82 -5.55
C ASN A 43 11.06 12.64 -5.39
N ASP A 44 11.06 12.00 -4.21
CA ASP A 44 10.31 10.77 -3.95
C ASP A 44 9.00 11.02 -3.18
N GLY A 45 8.61 12.28 -2.94
CA GLY A 45 7.48 12.56 -2.06
C GLY A 45 7.32 14.03 -1.66
N GLY A 46 6.63 14.25 -0.56
CA GLY A 46 6.44 15.59 0.00
C GLY A 46 6.10 15.58 1.47
N LEU A 47 6.48 16.64 2.18
CA LEU A 47 5.95 16.91 3.51
C LEU A 47 4.53 17.46 3.37
N ALA A 48 3.61 16.94 4.18
CA ALA A 48 2.21 17.28 4.14
C ALA A 48 1.64 17.43 5.55
N TYR A 49 0.63 18.28 5.69
CA TYR A 49 -0.18 18.36 6.90
C TYR A 49 -1.38 17.43 6.81
N VAL A 50 -1.67 16.70 7.88
CA VAL A 50 -2.90 15.92 8.02
C VAL A 50 -4.10 16.86 8.15
N CYS A 51 -5.13 16.67 7.33
CA CYS A 51 -6.36 17.43 7.45
C CYS A 51 -7.26 16.82 8.53
N GLU A 52 -7.68 17.63 9.51
CA GLU A 52 -8.58 17.14 10.56
C GLU A 52 -9.99 16.88 10.02
N ARG A 53 -10.54 15.70 10.32
CA ARG A 53 -11.89 15.25 9.90
C ARG A 53 -13.03 16.22 10.27
N LYS A 54 -12.85 17.09 11.26
CA LYS A 54 -13.88 18.01 11.76
C LYS A 54 -13.77 19.44 11.19
N SER A 55 -12.65 19.75 10.55
CA SER A 55 -12.36 21.06 9.96
C SER A 55 -11.55 20.84 8.69
N TYR A 56 -12.19 20.28 7.66
CA TYR A 56 -11.59 20.05 6.33
C TYR A 56 -10.98 21.33 5.71
N ASP A 57 -11.32 22.49 6.26
CA ASP A 57 -10.81 23.80 5.83
C ASP A 57 -9.42 24.14 6.40
N ASN A 58 -8.91 23.43 7.42
CA ASN A 58 -7.64 23.79 8.06
C ASN A 58 -6.71 22.59 8.27
N CYS A 59 -5.97 22.22 7.23
CA CYS A 59 -4.94 21.19 7.32
C CYS A 59 -3.69 21.69 8.04
N ALA A 60 -3.37 22.99 7.99
CA ALA A 60 -2.11 23.56 8.47
C ALA A 60 -1.82 23.37 9.98
N MET A 61 -2.83 23.03 10.78
CA MET A 61 -2.68 22.73 12.21
C MET A 61 -2.49 21.24 12.53
N GLY A 62 -2.62 20.38 11.52
CA GLY A 62 -2.52 18.94 11.70
C GLY A 62 -1.08 18.43 11.81
N MET A 63 -0.97 17.15 12.16
CA MET A 63 0.30 16.43 12.19
C MET A 63 1.02 16.52 10.84
N THR A 64 2.34 16.74 10.88
CA THR A 64 3.18 16.63 9.68
C THR A 64 3.53 15.18 9.39
N VAL A 65 3.39 14.78 8.13
CA VAL A 65 3.79 13.48 7.60
C VAL A 65 4.63 13.66 6.33
N ALA A 66 5.42 12.66 5.96
CA ALA A 66 6.02 12.56 4.64
C ALA A 66 5.16 11.63 3.77
N VAL A 67 4.50 12.16 2.76
CA VAL A 67 3.75 11.38 1.78
C VAL A 67 4.71 10.88 0.70
N LEU A 68 4.65 9.59 0.37
CA LEU A 68 5.33 9.05 -0.81
C LEU A 68 4.57 9.41 -2.08
N LYS A 69 5.31 9.75 -3.14
CA LYS A 69 4.75 10.06 -4.45
C LYS A 69 4.19 8.77 -5.07
N GLU A 70 2.89 8.76 -5.41
CA GLU A 70 2.32 7.68 -6.23
C GLU A 70 2.86 7.78 -7.66
N ARG A 71 2.98 6.64 -8.33
CA ARG A 71 3.50 6.61 -9.69
C ARG A 71 2.57 7.37 -10.65
N GLY A 72 3.17 8.22 -11.48
CA GLY A 72 2.43 9.04 -12.45
C GLY A 72 1.72 10.25 -11.85
N GLU A 73 1.85 10.47 -10.54
CA GLU A 73 1.24 11.60 -9.83
C GLU A 73 2.30 12.58 -9.38
N ASP A 74 2.33 13.79 -9.94
CA ASP A 74 3.20 14.84 -9.43
C ASP A 74 2.68 15.43 -8.12
N LEU A 75 3.59 15.80 -7.23
CA LEU A 75 3.28 16.55 -6.02
C LEU A 75 3.69 18.01 -6.25
N TRP A 76 2.91 18.93 -5.69
CA TRP A 76 3.21 20.36 -5.65
C TRP A 76 2.65 20.95 -4.35
N ASP A 77 3.14 22.12 -3.97
CA ASP A 77 2.70 22.80 -2.75
C ASP A 77 1.19 23.10 -2.81
N SER A 78 0.52 22.92 -1.67
CA SER A 78 -0.94 22.98 -1.50
C SER A 78 -1.74 21.88 -2.22
N LYS A 79 -1.10 20.85 -2.79
CA LYS A 79 -1.82 19.69 -3.33
C LYS A 79 -2.52 18.95 -2.18
N ARG A 80 -3.85 18.82 -2.29
CA ARG A 80 -4.64 17.96 -1.41
C ARG A 80 -4.75 16.56 -1.98
N ILE A 81 -4.47 15.57 -1.13
CA ILE A 81 -4.53 14.16 -1.50
C ILE A 81 -5.53 13.50 -0.55
N LYS A 82 -6.62 12.99 -1.12
CA LYS A 82 -7.61 12.21 -0.39
C LYS A 82 -7.42 10.73 -0.66
N ALA A 83 -7.48 9.92 0.39
CA ALA A 83 -7.44 8.46 0.26
C ALA A 83 -8.60 7.99 -0.63
N PRO A 84 -8.32 7.30 -1.76
CA PRO A 84 -9.36 6.74 -2.60
C PRO A 84 -10.22 5.71 -1.85
N LYS A 85 -11.43 5.46 -2.34
CA LYS A 85 -12.31 4.44 -1.76
C LYS A 85 -11.59 3.08 -1.71
N GLY A 86 -11.56 2.47 -0.51
CA GLY A 86 -10.91 1.17 -0.30
C GLY A 86 -9.40 1.26 -0.04
N LYS A 87 -8.80 2.45 -0.15
CA LYS A 87 -7.43 2.74 0.28
C LYS A 87 -7.41 3.59 1.55
N CYS A 88 -6.27 3.65 2.20
CA CYS A 88 -5.97 4.48 3.37
C CYS A 88 -4.54 5.03 3.25
N PHE A 89 -4.20 6.02 4.06
CA PHE A 89 -2.79 6.34 4.29
C PHE A 89 -2.21 5.31 5.27
N ALA A 90 -1.29 4.47 4.82
CA ALA A 90 -0.62 3.46 5.64
C ALA A 90 0.76 3.95 6.08
N TYR A 91 1.11 3.74 7.35
CA TYR A 91 2.43 4.08 7.89
C TYR A 91 3.53 3.19 7.30
N ASP A 92 4.60 3.83 6.82
CA ASP A 92 5.70 3.16 6.11
C ASP A 92 7.08 3.65 6.59
N GLY A 93 7.25 3.71 7.92
CA GLY A 93 8.49 4.13 8.56
C GLY A 93 8.53 5.62 8.88
N VAL A 94 9.73 6.19 8.85
CA VAL A 94 9.98 7.58 9.30
C VAL A 94 10.91 8.31 8.33
N TYR A 95 10.64 9.59 8.13
CA TYR A 95 11.42 10.51 7.32
C TYR A 95 12.08 11.56 8.21
N LYS A 96 13.38 11.75 8.03
CA LYS A 96 14.17 12.75 8.75
C LYS A 96 14.50 13.90 7.82
N TYR A 97 14.29 15.12 8.29
CA TYR A 97 14.62 16.34 7.55
C TYR A 97 15.14 17.44 8.47
N ILE A 98 15.80 18.43 7.89
CA ILE A 98 16.19 19.65 8.59
C ILE A 98 15.13 20.71 8.29
N SER A 99 14.46 21.22 9.33
CA SER A 99 13.49 22.30 9.17
C SER A 99 14.18 23.65 8.96
N LYS A 100 13.41 24.67 8.56
CA LYS A 100 13.91 26.03 8.30
C LYS A 100 14.64 26.67 9.50
N ASP A 101 14.34 26.23 10.72
CA ASP A 101 15.00 26.64 11.96
C ASP A 101 16.29 25.82 12.25
N GLU A 102 16.83 25.13 11.24
CA GLU A 102 18.03 24.27 11.29
C GLU A 102 17.93 23.10 12.28
N ARG A 103 16.72 22.76 12.73
CA ARG A 103 16.51 21.63 13.64
C ARG A 103 16.21 20.34 12.87
N GLY A 104 16.79 19.24 13.34
CA GLY A 104 16.41 17.91 12.90
C GLY A 104 14.98 17.59 13.33
N ARG A 105 14.16 17.17 12.37
CA ARG A 105 12.78 16.71 12.56
C ARG A 105 12.66 15.28 12.07
N THR A 106 11.77 14.52 12.70
CA THR A 106 11.40 13.16 12.27
C THR A 106 9.89 13.11 12.21
N VAL A 107 9.35 12.67 11.07
CA VAL A 107 7.92 12.55 10.81
C VAL A 107 7.64 11.15 10.26
N PRO A 108 6.44 10.59 10.43
CA PRO A 108 6.11 9.31 9.81
C PRO A 108 6.06 9.45 8.29
N ILE A 109 6.47 8.39 7.60
CA ILE A 109 6.18 8.21 6.17
C ILE A 109 4.81 7.58 6.05
N VAL A 110 4.02 8.05 5.08
CA VAL A 110 2.76 7.42 4.69
C VAL A 110 2.66 7.25 3.18
N ARG A 111 2.00 6.17 2.77
CA ARG A 111 1.68 5.86 1.37
C ARG A 111 0.22 5.46 1.22
N LEU A 112 -0.34 5.50 0.01
CA LEU A 112 -1.69 4.97 -0.20
C LEU A 112 -1.61 3.45 -0.31
N ASP A 113 -2.34 2.75 0.55
CA ASP A 113 -2.39 1.29 0.57
C ASP A 113 -3.84 0.82 0.75
N TYR A 114 -4.11 -0.45 0.46
CA TYR A 114 -5.43 -1.04 0.64
C TYR A 114 -5.82 -1.06 2.13
N ALA A 115 -7.03 -0.59 2.41
CA ALA A 115 -7.53 -0.50 3.78
C ALA A 115 -7.90 -1.85 4.41
N TYR A 116 -8.15 -2.85 3.56
CA TYR A 116 -8.61 -4.17 3.96
C TYR A 116 -7.98 -5.26 3.10
N ALA A 117 -7.90 -6.47 3.65
CA ALA A 117 -7.59 -7.69 2.91
C ALA A 117 -8.52 -7.85 1.68
N PRO A 118 -8.07 -8.48 0.58
CA PRO A 118 -8.89 -8.69 -0.61
C PRO A 118 -10.18 -9.47 -0.27
N SER A 119 -11.29 -9.14 -0.93
CA SER A 119 -12.61 -9.77 -0.73
C SER A 119 -12.84 -10.97 -1.63
N SER A 120 -11.99 -11.13 -2.64
CA SER A 120 -12.08 -12.22 -3.60
C SER A 120 -10.69 -12.55 -4.13
N GLU A 121 -10.54 -13.76 -4.63
CA GLU A 121 -9.35 -14.20 -5.36
C GLU A 121 -9.07 -13.29 -6.57
N LYS A 122 -10.13 -12.85 -7.26
CA LYS A 122 -10.01 -11.90 -8.36
C LYS A 122 -9.39 -10.57 -7.90
N GLU A 123 -9.88 -9.99 -6.81
CA GLU A 123 -9.30 -8.76 -6.25
C GLU A 123 -7.86 -9.00 -5.78
N ALA A 124 -7.55 -10.16 -5.21
CA ALA A 124 -6.19 -10.51 -4.83
C ALA A 124 -5.25 -10.53 -6.05
N LEU A 125 -5.69 -11.15 -7.16
CA LEU A 125 -4.93 -11.20 -8.41
C LEU A 125 -4.75 -9.80 -9.02
N GLU A 126 -5.78 -8.97 -9.02
CA GLU A 126 -5.69 -7.58 -9.50
C GLU A 126 -4.66 -6.77 -8.69
N ARG A 127 -4.61 -6.96 -7.37
CA ARG A 127 -3.62 -6.31 -6.49
C ARG A 127 -2.20 -6.81 -6.74
N VAL A 128 -2.04 -8.09 -7.03
CA VAL A 128 -0.73 -8.67 -7.40
C VAL A 128 -0.24 -8.09 -8.73
N GLU A 129 -1.13 -7.90 -9.69
CA GLU A 129 -0.79 -7.27 -10.97
C GLU A 129 -0.45 -5.79 -10.83
N ASP A 130 -1.18 -5.05 -9.99
CA ASP A 130 -0.85 -3.66 -9.64
C ASP A 130 0.57 -3.57 -9.03
N LEU A 131 0.89 -4.46 -8.10
CA LEU A 131 2.22 -4.57 -7.52
C LEU A 131 3.29 -4.91 -8.56
N ARG A 132 3.02 -5.84 -9.47
CA ARG A 132 3.95 -6.20 -10.55
C ARG A 132 4.28 -4.99 -11.42
N VAL A 133 3.24 -4.26 -11.82
CA VAL A 133 3.37 -3.06 -12.65
C VAL A 133 4.13 -1.97 -11.89
N HIS A 134 3.90 -1.83 -10.59
CA HIS A 134 4.65 -0.90 -9.74
C HIS A 134 6.16 -1.23 -9.72
N LEU A 135 6.50 -2.48 -9.37
CA LEU A 135 7.89 -2.96 -9.31
C LEU A 135 8.63 -2.81 -10.64
N TYR A 136 7.96 -3.13 -11.75
CA TYR A 136 8.53 -2.99 -13.09
C TYR A 136 8.96 -1.55 -13.38
N HIS A 137 8.11 -0.58 -13.05
CA HIS A 137 8.38 0.82 -13.36
C HIS A 137 9.35 1.48 -12.39
N GLU A 138 9.29 1.13 -11.11
CA GLU A 138 10.31 1.58 -10.15
C GLU A 138 11.70 1.10 -10.56
N CYS A 139 11.84 -0.18 -10.94
CA CYS A 139 13.07 -0.68 -11.52
C CYS A 139 13.48 0.10 -12.78
N LEU A 140 12.53 0.38 -13.67
CA LEU A 140 12.82 1.00 -14.96
C LEU A 140 13.29 2.45 -14.80
N ASP A 141 12.71 3.21 -13.87
CA ASP A 141 13.10 4.58 -13.58
C ASP A 141 14.54 4.63 -13.06
N GLU A 142 14.88 3.76 -12.10
CA GLU A 142 16.25 3.64 -11.57
C GLU A 142 17.24 3.13 -12.62
N ALA A 143 16.85 2.11 -13.40
CA ALA A 143 17.70 1.54 -14.45
C ALA A 143 17.98 2.54 -15.57
N ASN A 144 17.01 3.38 -15.94
CA ASN A 144 17.22 4.41 -16.96
C ASN A 144 18.04 5.59 -16.45
N ALA A 145 18.03 5.85 -15.14
CA ALA A 145 18.92 6.82 -14.51
C ALA A 145 20.38 6.30 -14.45
N GLU A 146 20.59 5.02 -14.18
CA GLU A 146 21.94 4.43 -14.03
C GLU A 146 22.53 3.92 -15.37
N PHE A 147 21.72 3.30 -16.23
CA PHE A 147 22.11 2.61 -17.46
C PHE A 147 21.51 3.28 -18.71
N ILE A 148 21.88 4.55 -18.92
CA ILE A 148 21.23 5.49 -19.87
C ILE A 148 21.17 4.96 -21.33
N ASN A 149 22.14 4.15 -21.75
CA ASN A 149 22.27 3.66 -23.13
C ASN A 149 21.66 2.28 -23.39
N GLU A 150 20.94 1.70 -22.43
CA GLU A 150 20.49 0.30 -22.47
C GLU A 150 18.96 0.14 -22.43
N LYS A 151 18.18 1.10 -22.96
CA LYS A 151 16.70 1.18 -22.76
C LYS A 151 15.92 -0.13 -23.03
N GLU A 152 16.18 -0.80 -24.16
CA GLU A 152 15.51 -2.07 -24.49
C GLU A 152 15.91 -3.19 -23.52
N THR A 153 17.20 -3.25 -23.18
CA THR A 153 17.75 -4.18 -22.20
C THR A 153 17.16 -3.91 -20.80
N ASN A 154 17.06 -2.65 -20.38
CA ASN A 154 16.47 -2.24 -19.09
C ASN A 154 15.01 -2.68 -18.99
N THR A 155 14.25 -2.56 -20.08
CA THR A 155 12.85 -3.03 -20.15
C THR A 155 12.75 -4.52 -19.83
N ASN A 156 13.55 -5.36 -20.49
CA ASN A 156 13.52 -6.81 -20.27
C ASN A 156 14.02 -7.20 -18.87
N LYS A 157 15.09 -6.56 -18.38
CA LYS A 157 15.64 -6.76 -17.03
C LYS A 157 14.60 -6.46 -15.96
N CYS A 158 13.94 -5.29 -16.04
CA CYS A 158 12.95 -4.87 -15.06
C CYS A 158 11.66 -5.68 -15.12
N LYS A 159 11.26 -6.14 -16.32
CA LYS A 159 10.13 -7.07 -16.44
C LYS A 159 10.42 -8.37 -15.71
N CYS A 160 11.59 -8.98 -15.97
CA CYS A 160 12.04 -10.18 -15.26
C CYS A 160 12.08 -9.97 -13.74
N PHE A 161 12.62 -8.83 -13.28
CA PHE A 161 12.69 -8.50 -11.86
C PHE A 161 11.30 -8.46 -11.20
N ALA A 162 10.34 -7.78 -11.83
CA ALA A 162 8.97 -7.68 -11.33
C ALA A 162 8.27 -9.04 -11.30
N ASP A 163 8.40 -9.83 -12.37
CA ASP A 163 7.83 -11.18 -12.46
C ASP A 163 8.41 -12.09 -11.35
N LEU A 164 9.74 -12.11 -11.17
CA LEU A 164 10.43 -12.90 -10.14
C LEU A 164 10.01 -12.50 -8.71
N THR A 165 9.86 -11.20 -8.46
CA THR A 165 9.49 -10.68 -7.14
C THR A 165 8.07 -11.13 -6.77
N VAL A 166 7.13 -10.98 -7.71
CA VAL A 166 5.75 -11.40 -7.53
C VAL A 166 5.62 -12.91 -7.38
N GLU A 167 6.37 -13.69 -8.16
CA GLU A 167 6.40 -15.16 -8.02
C GLU A 167 6.82 -15.57 -6.60
N LYS A 168 7.87 -14.95 -6.06
CA LYS A 168 8.28 -15.21 -4.67
C LYS A 168 7.22 -14.80 -3.65
N LEU A 169 6.55 -13.67 -3.85
CA LEU A 169 5.46 -13.23 -2.98
C LEU A 169 4.29 -14.20 -3.00
N ILE A 170 3.89 -14.71 -4.18
CA ILE A 170 2.84 -15.72 -4.32
C ILE A 170 3.24 -17.02 -3.61
N ASN A 171 4.49 -17.46 -3.79
CA ASN A 171 5.00 -18.66 -3.13
C ASN A 171 4.97 -18.51 -1.61
N ILE A 172 5.40 -17.36 -1.08
CA ILE A 172 5.27 -17.06 0.35
C ILE A 172 3.81 -17.05 0.77
N ALA A 173 2.93 -16.37 0.00
CA ALA A 173 1.49 -16.26 0.25
C ALA A 173 0.80 -17.63 0.37
N SER A 174 1.32 -18.65 -0.34
CA SER A 174 0.82 -20.02 -0.30
C SER A 174 1.29 -20.86 0.90
N MET A 175 2.19 -20.33 1.73
CA MET A 175 2.69 -21.03 2.92
C MET A 175 1.77 -20.80 4.14
N ASP A 176 1.39 -21.88 4.82
CA ASP A 176 0.45 -21.87 5.96
C ASP A 176 0.95 -21.11 7.21
N ASN A 177 2.25 -20.82 7.32
CA ASN A 177 2.87 -20.14 8.47
C ASN A 177 3.75 -18.96 8.03
N GLN A 178 3.16 -18.03 7.28
CA GLN A 178 3.84 -16.77 6.96
C GLN A 178 4.10 -15.93 8.20
N THR A 179 5.34 -15.48 8.31
CA THR A 179 5.73 -14.45 9.28
C THR A 179 6.38 -13.29 8.55
N GLN A 180 6.33 -12.09 9.13
CA GLN A 180 7.10 -10.94 8.61
C GLN A 180 8.60 -11.28 8.49
N ASP A 181 9.13 -12.16 9.34
CA ASP A 181 10.51 -12.67 9.26
C ASP A 181 10.74 -13.52 8.00
N THR A 182 9.79 -14.35 7.58
CA THR A 182 9.85 -15.12 6.33
C THR A 182 9.94 -14.20 5.10
N VAL A 183 9.11 -13.14 5.08
CA VAL A 183 9.13 -12.14 4.00
C VAL A 183 10.47 -11.39 3.99
N ALA A 184 10.91 -10.89 5.14
CA ALA A 184 12.15 -10.14 5.28
C ALA A 184 13.40 -10.97 4.89
N LYS A 185 13.43 -12.26 5.23
CA LYS A 185 14.49 -13.18 4.80
C LYS A 185 14.47 -13.41 3.29
N THR A 186 13.27 -13.53 2.71
CA THR A 186 13.12 -13.80 1.28
C THR A 186 13.57 -12.61 0.44
N PHE A 187 13.29 -11.37 0.86
CA PHE A 187 13.62 -10.14 0.12
C PHE A 187 14.83 -9.39 0.68
N GLY A 188 15.68 -10.06 1.46
CA GLY A 188 16.93 -9.50 1.96
C GLY A 188 18.00 -9.33 0.85
N LYS A 189 19.23 -8.97 1.25
CA LYS A 189 20.36 -8.76 0.30
C LYS A 189 20.60 -9.94 -0.65
N SER A 190 20.32 -11.17 -0.23
CA SER A 190 20.46 -12.37 -1.06
C SER A 190 19.52 -12.38 -2.26
N PHE A 191 18.35 -11.75 -2.14
CA PHE A 191 17.38 -11.68 -3.23
C PHE A 191 17.89 -10.82 -4.38
N ILE A 192 18.51 -9.67 -4.10
CA ILE A 192 19.11 -8.84 -5.16
C ILE A 192 20.15 -9.65 -5.93
N THR A 193 21.01 -10.41 -5.25
CA THR A 193 21.99 -11.27 -5.93
C THR A 193 21.33 -12.37 -6.77
N GLU A 194 20.20 -12.91 -6.32
CA GLU A 194 19.42 -13.88 -7.09
C GLU A 194 18.79 -13.24 -8.33
N ALA A 195 18.15 -12.08 -8.16
CA ALA A 195 17.58 -11.29 -9.23
C ALA A 195 18.64 -10.88 -10.26
N GLU A 196 19.84 -10.50 -9.81
CA GLU A 196 20.95 -10.16 -10.71
C GLU A 196 21.41 -11.35 -11.56
N LYS A 197 21.39 -12.56 -10.99
CA LYS A 197 21.71 -13.79 -11.71
C LYS A 197 20.63 -14.16 -12.73
N ALA A 198 19.36 -14.00 -12.37
CA ALA A 198 18.23 -14.38 -13.21
C ALA A 198 17.91 -13.35 -14.29
N CYS A 199 17.94 -12.07 -13.92
CA CYS A 199 17.43 -10.96 -14.71
C CYS A 199 18.53 -10.03 -15.22
N GLY A 200 19.80 -10.24 -14.85
CA GLY A 200 20.91 -9.35 -15.18
C GLY A 200 21.10 -8.25 -14.14
N LYS A 201 22.16 -7.44 -14.29
CA LYS A 201 22.54 -6.41 -13.31
C LYS A 201 21.38 -5.44 -13.01
N MET A 202 21.08 -5.27 -11.72
CA MET A 202 20.02 -4.40 -11.21
C MET A 202 20.57 -2.99 -10.87
N PRO A 203 19.73 -1.94 -10.92
CA PRO A 203 20.14 -0.62 -10.49
C PRO A 203 20.38 -0.59 -8.97
N LYS A 204 21.33 0.23 -8.54
CA LYS A 204 21.82 0.25 -7.14
C LYS A 204 20.75 0.65 -6.13
N ASN A 205 19.82 1.52 -6.53
CA ASN A 205 18.82 2.09 -5.64
C ASN A 205 17.44 1.40 -5.78
N ILE A 206 17.41 0.21 -6.38
CA ILE A 206 16.16 -0.56 -6.49
C ILE A 206 15.59 -0.81 -5.09
N LYS A 207 14.30 -0.51 -4.91
CA LYS A 207 13.57 -0.76 -3.66
C LYS A 207 12.75 -2.05 -3.80
N ILE A 208 12.59 -2.76 -2.68
CA ILE A 208 11.78 -3.98 -2.53
C ILE A 208 11.01 -3.87 -1.21
#